data_AF-C5S367-F1
#
_entry.id   AF-C5S367-F1
#
_cell.length_a   1.000
_cell.length_b   1.000
_cell.length_c   1.000
_cell.angle_alpha   90.00
_cell.angle_beta   90.00
_cell.angle_gamma   90.00
#
_symmetry.space_group_name_H-M   'P 1'
#
loop_
_entity.id
_entity.type
_entity.pdbx_description
1 polymer ?
#
loop_
_entity_poly.entity_id
_entity_poly.type
_entity_poly.pdbx_seq_one_letter_code
_entity_poly.pdbx_strand_id
1 'polypeptide(L)'
;MTKEEFAKQEWDKAVNAVSYLKSSHSKLDFKQHCIDLLDGKNRVDYFLLLITWIWNNNLVELNGLSGLTHWAIWTCCEDYPLSDDEYPIYPANFREFKEAVQLALDDNYYAIWERLGLSEQEIKELSQ
;
A
#
# COMPACT_ATOMS: atom_id res chain seq x y z
N MET A 1 18.79 6.28 20.61
CA MET A 1 18.18 5.36 19.63
C MET A 1 18.66 5.75 18.25
N THR A 2 19.36 4.85 17.58
CA THR A 2 19.84 5.06 16.21
C THR A 2 18.69 4.92 15.21
N LYS A 3 18.89 5.37 13.97
CA LYS A 3 17.90 5.17 12.90
C LYS A 3 17.64 3.68 12.62
N GLU A 4 18.65 2.84 12.78
CA GLU A 4 18.55 1.38 12.61
C GLU A 4 17.76 0.72 13.76
N GLU A 5 18.02 1.10 15.01
CA GLU A 5 17.25 0.60 16.16
C GLU A 5 15.78 1.00 16.06
N PHE A 6 15.52 2.21 15.56
CA PHE A 6 14.18 2.71 15.30
C PHE A 6 13.49 1.92 14.17
N ALA A 7 14.16 1.75 13.02
CA ALA A 7 13.62 0.99 11.89
C ALA A 7 13.32 -0.47 12.27
N LYS A 8 14.19 -1.09 13.08
CA LYS A 8 13.97 -2.44 13.60
C LYS A 8 12.75 -2.55 14.50
N GLN A 9 12.56 -1.61 15.43
CA GLN A 9 11.35 -1.63 16.27
C GLN A 9 10.06 -1.49 15.44
N GLU A 10 10.07 -0.66 14.40
CA GLU A 10 8.90 -0.50 13.53
C GLU A 10 8.66 -1.73 12.65
N TRP A 11 9.74 -2.37 12.18
CA TRP A 11 9.68 -3.66 11.49
C TRP A 11 9.06 -4.75 12.37
N ASP A 12 9.57 -4.91 13.59
CA ASP A 12 9.04 -5.89 14.55
C ASP A 12 7.56 -5.62 14.87
N LYS A 13 7.15 -4.35 14.97
CA LYS A 13 5.73 -3.98 15.14
C LYS A 13 4.88 -4.38 13.93
N ALA A 14 5.36 -4.13 12.71
CA ALA A 14 4.64 -4.46 11.49
C ALA A 14 4.52 -5.98 11.30
N VAL A 15 5.59 -6.75 11.55
CA VAL A 15 5.56 -8.22 11.52
C VAL A 15 4.60 -8.79 12.56
N ASN A 16 4.58 -8.22 13.77
CA ASN A 16 3.64 -8.61 14.82
C ASN A 16 2.19 -8.27 14.45
N ALA A 17 1.94 -7.10 13.86
CA ALA A 17 0.62 -6.70 13.38
C ALA A 17 0.12 -7.63 12.27
N VAL A 18 0.97 -7.96 11.29
CA VAL A 18 0.67 -8.93 10.23
C VAL A 18 0.36 -10.33 10.81
N SER A 19 1.15 -10.79 11.77
CA SER A 19 0.94 -12.09 12.43
C SER A 19 -0.36 -12.12 13.25
N TYR A 20 -0.71 -11.01 13.89
CA TYR A 20 -1.97 -10.84 14.60
C TYR A 20 -3.17 -10.83 13.64
N LEU A 21 -3.07 -10.13 12.50
CA LEU A 21 -4.11 -10.10 11.47
C LEU A 21 -4.35 -11.49 10.86
N LYS A 22 -3.26 -12.24 10.58
CA LYS A 22 -3.34 -13.64 10.13
C LYS A 22 -4.04 -14.54 11.14
N SER A 23 -3.81 -14.34 12.43
CA SER A 23 -4.37 -15.22 13.48
C SER A 23 -5.79 -14.87 13.90
N SER A 24 -6.22 -13.62 13.69
CA SER A 24 -7.53 -13.12 14.15
C SER A 24 -8.65 -13.21 13.12
N HIS A 25 -8.37 -13.54 11.84
CA HIS A 25 -9.33 -13.41 10.72
C HIS A 25 -9.99 -12.02 10.65
N SER A 26 -9.39 -10.99 11.27
CA SER A 26 -9.96 -9.65 11.26
C SER A 26 -9.83 -9.06 9.87
N LYS A 27 -10.94 -8.58 9.30
CA LYS A 27 -10.89 -7.80 8.06
C LYS A 27 -10.09 -6.53 8.33
N LEU A 28 -9.04 -6.33 7.53
CA LEU A 28 -8.26 -5.11 7.58
C LEU A 28 -9.08 -3.95 6.98
N ASP A 29 -9.17 -2.83 7.69
CA ASP A 29 -9.74 -1.58 7.18
C ASP A 29 -8.64 -0.80 6.46
N PHE A 30 -8.34 -1.22 5.23
CA PHE A 30 -7.26 -0.62 4.44
C PHE A 30 -7.51 0.86 4.14
N LYS A 31 -8.79 1.25 3.97
CA LYS A 31 -9.18 2.65 3.77
C LYS A 31 -8.76 3.51 4.96
N GLN A 32 -9.00 3.04 6.20
CA GLN A 32 -8.56 3.76 7.39
C GLN A 32 -7.03 3.88 7.45
N HIS A 33 -6.29 2.83 7.07
CA HIS A 33 -4.83 2.90 7.01
C HIS A 33 -4.32 3.90 5.97
N CYS A 34 -5.01 4.06 4.84
CA CYS A 34 -4.69 5.10 3.83
C CYS A 34 -4.86 6.50 4.43
N ILE A 35 -5.96 6.74 5.13
CA ILE A 35 -6.24 8.02 5.80
C ILE A 35 -5.16 8.31 6.84
N ASP A 36 -4.84 7.33 7.69
CA ASP A 36 -3.84 7.48 8.74
C ASP A 36 -2.43 7.76 8.19
N LEU A 37 -2.08 7.21 7.03
CA LEU A 37 -0.83 7.51 6.34
C LEU A 37 -0.77 8.96 5.85
N LEU A 38 -1.86 9.47 5.28
CA LEU A 38 -1.94 10.85 4.80
C LEU A 38 -1.89 11.86 5.95
N ASP A 39 -2.56 11.53 7.06
CA ASP A 39 -2.53 12.27 8.33
C ASP A 39 -1.17 12.20 9.05
N GLY A 40 -0.25 11.34 8.58
CA GLY A 40 1.06 11.12 9.21
C GLY A 40 1.02 10.33 10.52
N LYS A 41 -0.12 9.70 10.84
CA LYS A 41 -0.28 8.77 11.96
C LYS A 41 0.42 7.44 11.69
N ASN A 42 0.42 7.00 10.44
CA ASN A 42 1.18 5.85 9.97
C ASN A 42 2.44 6.27 9.20
N ARG A 43 3.49 5.46 9.33
CA ARG A 43 4.70 5.59 8.52
C ARG A 43 4.51 4.87 7.19
N VAL A 44 5.25 5.32 6.18
CA VAL A 44 5.30 4.65 4.87
C VAL A 44 5.75 3.21 5.00
N ASP A 45 6.77 2.93 5.83
CA ASP A 45 7.32 1.58 6.01
C ASP A 45 6.26 0.58 6.47
N TYR A 46 5.44 0.98 7.44
CA TYR A 46 4.29 0.20 7.89
C TYR A 46 3.28 -0.03 6.76
N PHE A 47 3.01 1.00 5.97
CA PHE A 47 2.03 0.94 4.89
C PHE A 47 2.50 0.06 3.72
N LEU A 48 3.78 0.11 3.36
CA LEU A 48 4.38 -0.78 2.37
C LEU A 48 4.20 -2.24 2.76
N LEU A 49 4.53 -2.57 4.02
CA LEU A 49 4.36 -3.92 4.55
C LEU A 49 2.92 -4.40 4.52
N LEU A 50 1.99 -3.49 4.80
CA LEU A 50 0.56 -3.74 4.72
C LEU A 50 0.15 -4.13 3.30
N ILE A 51 0.54 -3.34 2.30
CA ILE A 51 0.25 -3.63 0.88
C ILE A 51 0.86 -4.97 0.47
N THR A 52 2.13 -5.23 0.80
CA THR A 52 2.77 -6.49 0.39
C THR A 52 2.11 -7.70 1.04
N TRP A 53 1.70 -7.57 2.31
CA TRP A 53 0.99 -8.64 3.00
C TRP A 53 -0.36 -8.93 2.34
N ILE A 54 -1.15 -7.90 2.05
CA ILE A 54 -2.41 -8.01 1.32
C ILE A 54 -2.22 -8.76 0.01
N TRP A 55 -1.21 -8.36 -0.77
CA TRP A 55 -0.92 -8.94 -2.08
C TRP A 55 -0.50 -10.40 -1.96
N ASN A 56 0.46 -10.71 -1.09
CA ASN A 56 0.95 -12.08 -0.87
C ASN A 56 -0.14 -13.03 -0.35
N ASN A 57 -1.20 -12.50 0.24
CA ASN A 57 -2.34 -13.30 0.73
C ASN A 57 -3.56 -13.22 -0.20
N ASN A 58 -3.41 -12.65 -1.41
CA ASN A 58 -4.45 -12.51 -2.43
C ASN A 58 -5.76 -11.93 -1.87
N LEU A 59 -5.65 -10.94 -0.97
CA LEU A 59 -6.80 -10.29 -0.37
C LEU A 59 -7.35 -9.24 -1.35
N VAL A 60 -8.13 -9.70 -2.33
CA VAL A 60 -8.68 -8.87 -3.41
C VAL A 60 -9.77 -7.91 -2.90
N GLU A 61 -10.51 -8.31 -1.87
CA GLU A 61 -11.51 -7.49 -1.21
C GLU A 61 -11.01 -7.03 0.16
N LEU A 62 -10.57 -5.79 0.22
CA LEU A 62 -10.36 -5.09 1.48
C LEU A 62 -11.54 -4.19 1.73
N ASN A 63 -11.97 -4.11 2.99
CA ASN A 63 -13.03 -3.19 3.37
C ASN A 63 -12.59 -1.76 2.98
N GLY A 64 -13.25 -1.20 1.97
CA GLY A 64 -13.17 0.22 1.63
C GLY A 64 -12.36 0.61 0.40
N LEU A 65 -11.69 -0.30 -0.32
CA LEU A 65 -10.94 0.01 -1.56
C LEU A 65 -10.93 -1.18 -2.56
N SER A 66 -10.81 -0.88 -3.86
CA SER A 66 -10.81 -1.90 -4.94
C SER A 66 -9.43 -2.55 -5.13
N GLY A 67 -9.40 -3.82 -5.57
CA GLY A 67 -8.17 -4.56 -5.87
C GLY A 67 -7.26 -3.88 -6.90
N LEU A 68 -7.84 -3.21 -7.90
CA LEU A 68 -7.11 -2.42 -8.89
C LEU A 68 -6.40 -1.22 -8.24
N THR A 69 -7.11 -0.53 -7.35
CA THR A 69 -6.57 0.60 -6.60
C THR A 69 -5.39 0.17 -5.73
N HIS A 70 -5.49 -0.98 -5.06
CA HIS A 70 -4.38 -1.54 -4.28
C HIS A 70 -3.16 -1.84 -5.15
N TRP A 71 -3.38 -2.43 -6.33
CA TRP A 71 -2.30 -2.74 -7.26
C TRP A 71 -1.60 -1.49 -7.76
N ALA A 72 -2.33 -0.42 -8.09
CA ALA A 72 -1.73 0.85 -8.51
C ALA A 72 -0.90 1.52 -7.41
N ILE A 73 -1.29 1.37 -6.15
CA ILE A 73 -0.45 1.81 -5.02
C ILE A 73 0.81 0.94 -4.91
N TRP A 74 0.67 -0.39 -5.07
CA TRP A 74 1.81 -1.32 -5.05
C TRP A 74 2.82 -1.06 -6.16
N THR A 75 2.37 -0.68 -7.37
CA THR A 75 3.27 -0.35 -8.48
C THR A 75 4.12 0.89 -8.19
N CYS A 76 3.66 1.80 -7.33
CA CYS A 76 4.53 2.89 -6.82
C CYS A 76 5.65 2.37 -5.89
N CYS A 77 5.68 1.08 -5.60
CA CYS A 77 6.58 0.39 -4.69
C CYS A 77 7.32 -0.79 -5.37
N GLU A 78 7.22 -0.93 -6.69
CA GLU A 78 7.66 -2.11 -7.47
C GLU A 78 9.13 -2.49 -7.31
N ASP A 79 9.98 -1.58 -6.84
CA ASP A 79 11.41 -1.83 -6.59
C ASP A 79 11.69 -2.61 -5.29
N TYR A 80 10.69 -3.16 -4.59
CA TYR A 80 10.87 -3.79 -3.28
C TYR A 80 10.80 -5.33 -3.28
N PRO A 81 11.94 -6.03 -3.32
CA PRO A 81 12.03 -7.40 -2.85
C PRO A 81 12.03 -7.40 -1.32
N LEU A 82 10.96 -7.93 -0.71
CA LEU A 82 11.00 -8.34 0.69
C LEU A 82 11.89 -9.59 0.82
N SER A 83 13.18 -9.41 1.08
CA SER A 83 13.99 -10.48 1.68
C SER A 83 13.90 -10.36 3.20
N ASP A 84 13.96 -11.50 3.91
CA ASP A 84 13.79 -11.55 5.38
C ASP A 84 14.84 -10.71 6.15
N ASP A 85 15.94 -10.32 5.49
CA ASP A 85 17.09 -9.62 6.09
C ASP A 85 17.25 -8.15 5.64
N GLU A 86 16.37 -7.62 4.79
CA GLU A 86 16.49 -6.28 4.23
C GLU A 86 15.41 -5.31 4.74
N TYR A 87 15.86 -4.20 5.33
CA TYR A 87 14.99 -3.10 5.72
C TYR A 87 14.27 -2.49 4.50
N PRO A 88 13.04 -2.00 4.67
CA PRO A 88 12.32 -1.34 3.60
C PRO A 88 13.09 -0.13 3.08
N ILE A 89 13.30 -0.12 1.76
CA ILE A 89 13.79 1.06 1.05
C ILE A 89 12.57 1.95 0.79
N TYR A 90 12.66 3.21 1.21
CA TYR A 90 11.60 4.19 0.98
C TYR A 90 11.25 4.30 -0.51
N PRO A 91 9.98 4.54 -0.86
CA PRO A 91 9.60 4.72 -2.25
C PRO A 91 10.44 5.84 -2.86
N ALA A 92 11.01 5.57 -4.04
CA ALA A 92 11.89 6.50 -4.74
C ALA A 92 11.23 7.89 -4.92
N ASN A 93 9.90 7.91 -4.98
CA ASN A 93 9.10 9.13 -5.03
C ASN A 93 7.95 9.09 -4.02
N PHE A 94 8.24 9.48 -2.78
CA PHE A 94 7.26 9.58 -1.68
C PHE A 94 6.03 10.43 -2.03
N ARG A 95 6.22 11.48 -2.83
CA ARG A 95 5.12 12.35 -3.25
C ARG A 95 4.15 11.60 -4.15
N GLU A 96 4.66 10.92 -5.18
CA GLU A 96 3.84 10.11 -6.09
C GLU A 96 3.11 8.99 -5.36
N PHE A 97 3.75 8.36 -4.36
CA PHE A 97 3.14 7.36 -3.50
C PHE A 97 1.96 7.95 -2.70
N LYS A 98 2.14 9.10 -2.05
CA LYS A 98 1.04 9.77 -1.33
C LYS A 98 -0.10 10.19 -2.26
N GLU A 99 0.22 10.65 -3.46
CA GLU A 99 -0.79 10.96 -4.48
C GLU A 99 -1.56 9.71 -4.91
N ALA A 100 -0.90 8.55 -5.07
CA ALA A 100 -1.58 7.30 -5.37
C ALA A 100 -2.53 6.88 -4.24
N VAL A 101 -2.11 7.04 -2.98
CA VAL A 101 -2.95 6.80 -1.80
C VAL A 101 -4.14 7.77 -1.75
N GLN A 102 -3.97 9.02 -2.16
CA GLN A 102 -5.07 9.99 -2.25
C GLN A 102 -6.07 9.59 -3.35
N LEU A 103 -5.58 9.29 -4.56
CA LEU A 103 -6.42 8.81 -5.67
C LEU A 103 -7.21 7.55 -5.30
N ALA A 104 -6.60 6.70 -4.48
CA ALA A 104 -7.26 5.53 -3.94
C ALA A 104 -8.46 5.88 -3.06
N LEU A 105 -8.30 6.79 -2.10
CA LEU A 105 -9.39 7.23 -1.23
C LEU A 105 -10.55 7.88 -1.98
N ASP A 106 -10.23 8.55 -3.08
CA ASP A 106 -11.18 9.27 -3.94
C ASP A 106 -11.87 8.36 -4.97
N ASP A 107 -11.55 7.06 -5.00
CA ASP A 107 -12.06 6.10 -5.99
C ASP A 107 -11.89 6.57 -7.46
N ASN A 108 -10.80 7.31 -7.74
CA ASN A 108 -10.56 7.92 -9.05
C ASN A 108 -9.88 6.92 -10.01
N TYR A 109 -10.67 5.97 -10.51
CA TYR A 109 -10.19 4.90 -11.39
C TYR A 109 -9.56 5.40 -12.69
N TYR A 110 -10.06 6.50 -13.26
CA TYR A 110 -9.48 7.11 -14.46
C TYR A 110 -8.01 7.47 -14.25
N ALA A 111 -7.73 8.25 -13.20
CA ALA A 111 -6.36 8.67 -12.88
C ALA A 111 -5.47 7.49 -12.48
N ILE A 112 -6.05 6.46 -11.85
CA ILE A 112 -5.36 5.21 -11.54
C ILE A 112 -4.94 4.50 -12.83
N TRP A 113 -5.84 4.31 -13.79
CA TRP A 113 -5.52 3.65 -15.06
C TRP A 113 -4.51 4.43 -15.91
N GLU A 114 -4.61 5.76 -15.92
CA GLU A 114 -3.64 6.62 -16.60
C GLU A 114 -2.22 6.41 -16.02
N ARG A 115 -2.09 6.33 -14.70
CA ARG A 115 -0.79 6.04 -14.03
C ARG A 115 -0.23 4.66 -14.36
N LEU A 116 -1.11 3.70 -14.59
CA LEU A 116 -0.74 2.34 -15.00
C LEU A 116 -0.31 2.26 -16.48
N GLY A 117 -0.33 3.38 -17.20
CA GLY A 117 0.14 3.48 -18.57
C GLY A 117 -0.89 3.09 -19.62
N LEU A 118 -2.17 2.95 -19.25
CA LEU A 118 -3.23 2.70 -20.21
C LEU A 118 -3.45 3.93 -21.09
N SER A 119 -3.70 3.69 -22.37
CA SER A 119 -4.08 4.73 -23.32
C SER A 119 -5.48 5.26 -23.04
N GLU A 120 -5.75 6.48 -23.48
CA GLU A 120 -7.08 7.11 -23.34
C GLU A 120 -8.20 6.25 -23.97
N GLN A 121 -7.88 5.51 -25.03
CA GLN A 121 -8.83 4.59 -25.66
C GLN A 121 -9.12 3.37 -24.77
N GLU A 122 -8.10 2.72 -24.20
CA GLU A 122 -8.27 1.60 -23.27
C GLU A 122 -9.05 2.02 -22.02
N ILE A 123 -8.78 3.23 -21.50
CA ILE A 123 -9.52 3.76 -20.34
C ILE A 123 -10.99 4.01 -20.69
N LYS A 124 -11.27 4.57 -21.88
CA LYS A 124 -12.65 4.78 -22.35
C LYS A 124 -13.40 3.47 -22.49
N GLU A 125 -12.73 2.42 -22.97
CA GLU A 125 -13.31 1.08 -23.11
C GLU A 125 -13.60 0.44 -21.73
N LEU A 126 -12.78 0.70 -20.71
CA LEU A 126 -13.01 0.25 -19.32
C LEU A 126 -14.07 1.06 -18.56
N SER A 127 -14.39 2.27 -19.02
CA SER A 127 -15.31 3.20 -18.35
C SER A 127 -16.74 3.16 -18.89
N GLN A 128 -17.01 2.30 -19.89
CA GLN A 128 -18.33 2.10 -20.51
C GLN A 128 -19.08 0.91 -19.90
#